data_AF-A0A8J8B9N2-F1
#
_entry.id   AF-A0A8J8B9N2-F1
#
_cell.length_a   1.000
_cell.length_b   1.000
_cell.length_c   1.000
_cell.angle_alpha   90.00
_cell.angle_beta   90.00
_cell.angle_gamma   90.00
#
_symmetry.space_group_name_H-M   'P 1'
#
loop_
_entity.id
_entity.type
_entity.pdbx_description
1 polymer ?
#
loop_
_entity_poly.entity_id
_entity_poly.type
_entity_poly.pdbx_seq_one_letter_code
_entity_poly.pdbx_strand_id
1 'polypeptide(L)' 'MSPSQGEGRLADPRGSSGLALPGNDCWIFDGVTVLFNHSTGDGAWAGNELTTDPQVAQLCAGAFEAVWELGIPHGEYKIK' A
#
# COMPACT_ATOMS: atom_id res chain seq x y z
N MET A 1 -17.49 -13.56 4.74
CA MET A 1 -17.95 -12.19 5.03
C MET A 1 -17.44 -11.36 3.86
N SER A 2 -18.31 -11.06 2.88
CA SER A 2 -17.91 -10.31 1.68
C SER A 2 -17.48 -8.90 2.07
N PRO A 3 -16.39 -8.34 1.52
CA PRO A 3 -16.02 -6.96 1.80
C PRO A 3 -17.07 -6.07 1.13
N SER A 4 -18.04 -5.63 1.92
CA SER A 4 -18.97 -4.58 1.55
C SER A 4 -18.18 -3.30 1.37
N GLN A 5 -18.04 -2.83 0.13
CA GLN A 5 -17.89 -1.42 -0.24
C GLN A 5 -17.11 -0.58 0.80
N GLY A 6 -15.81 -0.87 0.95
CA GLY A 6 -14.93 -0.08 1.79
C GLY A 6 -14.70 1.26 1.11
N GLU A 7 -15.33 2.32 1.61
CA GLU A 7 -15.01 3.70 1.23
C GLU A 7 -13.49 3.88 1.39
N GLY A 8 -12.80 4.26 0.31
CA GLY A 8 -11.34 4.40 0.34
C GLY A 8 -10.92 5.33 1.48
N ARG A 9 -9.81 5.04 2.15
CA ARG A 9 -9.18 5.97 3.09
C ARG A 9 -7.93 6.53 2.46
N LEU A 10 -7.68 7.82 2.68
CA LEU A 10 -6.47 8.50 2.21
C LEU A 10 -5.65 8.90 3.43
N ALA A 11 -4.38 8.51 3.44
CA ALA A 11 -3.43 8.92 4.48
C ALA A 11 -2.69 10.21 4.07
N ASP A 12 -2.55 11.15 5.01
CA ASP A 12 -1.70 12.34 4.83
C ASP A 12 -0.22 11.91 4.86
N PRO A 13 0.57 12.19 3.81
CA PRO A 13 2.01 11.86 3.77
C PRO A 13 2.81 12.37 4.98
N ARG A 14 2.37 13.45 5.62
CA ARG A 14 3.03 14.02 6.81
C ARG A 14 2.80 13.20 8.07
N GLY A 15 1.65 12.51 8.16
CA GLY A 15 1.32 11.63 9.29
C GLY A 15 1.93 10.25 9.16
N SER A 16 2.21 9.79 7.95
CA SER A 16 2.78 8.46 7.66
C SER A 16 4.31 8.42 7.61
N SER A 17 5.00 9.55 7.78
CA SER A 17 6.47 9.65 7.66
C SER A 17 7.24 8.76 8.66
N GLY A 18 6.61 8.33 9.76
CA GLY A 18 7.21 7.40 10.73
C GLY A 18 6.96 5.92 10.45
N LEU A 19 6.20 5.58 9.40
CA LEU A 19 5.87 4.19 9.06
C LEU A 19 6.92 3.59 8.12
N ALA A 20 7.26 2.32 8.36
CA ALA A 20 8.02 1.53 7.41
C ALA A 20 7.09 1.08 6.27
N LEU A 21 7.25 1.69 5.11
CA LEU A 21 6.50 1.35 3.90
C LEU A 21 7.35 0.49 2.96
N PRO A 22 6.74 -0.34 2.09
CA PRO A 22 7.46 -0.99 1.00
C PRO A 22 8.21 0.05 0.16
N GLY A 23 9.48 -0.24 -0.16
CA GLY A 23 10.32 0.69 -0.94
C GLY A 23 9.90 0.82 -2.41
N ASN A 24 9.11 -0.12 -2.90
CA ASN A 24 8.55 -0.14 -4.24
C ASN A 24 7.03 -0.11 -4.17
N ASP A 25 6.41 0.47 -5.19
CA ASP A 25 4.96 0.32 -5.39
C ASP A 25 4.62 -1.18 -5.47
N CYS A 26 3.60 -1.60 -4.73
CA CYS A 26 3.25 -3.01 -4.65
C CYS A 26 1.76 -3.24 -4.48
N TRP A 27 1.32 -4.39 -5.01
CA TRP A 27 -0.06 -4.84 -4.96
C TRP A 27 -0.10 -6.12 -4.15
N ILE A 28 -0.99 -6.17 -3.15
CA ILE A 28 -1.13 -7.32 -2.26
C ILE A 28 -2.44 -8.04 -2.60
N PHE A 29 -2.35 -9.35 -2.85
CA PHE A 29 -3.49 -10.21 -3.14
C PHE A 29 -3.66 -11.24 -2.02
N ASP A 30 -4.87 -11.30 -1.47
CA ASP A 30 -5.30 -12.22 -0.41
C ASP A 30 -4.39 -12.26 0.83
N GLY A 31 -3.56 -11.22 1.03
CA GLY A 31 -2.57 -11.13 2.12
C GLY A 31 -1.39 -12.10 2.01
N VAL A 32 -1.24 -12.82 0.90
CA VAL A 32 -0.25 -13.90 0.74
C VAL A 32 0.62 -13.75 -0.52
N THR A 33 0.18 -12.97 -1.49
CA THR A 33 0.92 -12.72 -2.73
C THR A 33 1.17 -11.23 -2.87
N VAL A 34 2.38 -10.86 -3.30
CA VAL A 34 2.74 -9.46 -3.57
C VAL A 34 3.29 -9.33 -4.97
N LEU A 35 2.80 -8.35 -5.72
CA LEU A 35 3.35 -7.94 -7.00
C LEU A 35 4.02 -6.58 -6.83
N PHE A 36 5.34 -6.55 -6.90
CA PHE A 36 6.11 -5.30 -6.92
C PHE A 36 6.15 -4.74 -8.33
N ASN A 37 5.90 -3.44 -8.43
CA ASN A 37 6.03 -2.67 -9.64
C ASN A 37 7.38 -1.94 -9.60
N HIS A 38 8.26 -2.30 -10.52
CA HIS A 38 9.60 -1.72 -10.59
C HIS A 38 9.54 -0.53 -11.53
N SER A 39 10.07 0.61 -11.07
CA SER A 39 10.27 1.79 -11.89
C SER A 39 11.75 2.14 -11.92
N THR A 40 12.22 2.64 -13.05
CA THR A 40 13.55 3.19 -13.19
C THR A 40 13.63 4.54 -12.46
N GLY A 41 14.85 5.04 -12.21
CA GLY A 41 15.07 6.30 -11.49
C GLY A 41 14.52 7.55 -12.20
N ASP A 42 14.25 7.46 -13.50
CA ASP A 42 13.57 8.50 -14.31
C ASP A 42 12.04 8.29 -14.38
N GLY A 43 11.50 7.32 -13.64
CA GLY A 43 10.07 7.07 -13.51
C GLY A 43 9.47 6.20 -14.62
N ALA A 44 10.28 5.63 -15.51
CA ALA A 44 9.80 4.67 -16.50
C ALA A 44 9.48 3.31 -15.84
N TRP A 45 8.51 2.60 -16.38
CA TRP A 45 8.20 1.25 -15.92
C TRP A 45 9.32 0.27 -16.31
N ALA A 46 9.84 -0.45 -15.32
CA ALA A 46 10.97 -1.38 -15.47
C ALA A 46 10.55 -2.86 -15.44
N GLY A 47 9.28 -3.15 -15.13
CA GLY A 47 8.75 -4.51 -15.02
C GLY A 47 8.06 -4.76 -13.69
N ASN A 48 7.55 -5.98 -13.51
CA ASN A 48 6.94 -6.41 -12.26
C ASN A 48 7.61 -7.68 -11.72
N GLU A 49 7.66 -7.80 -10.39
CA GLU A 49 8.11 -9.00 -9.68
C GLU A 49 6.98 -9.55 -8.83
N LEU A 50 6.66 -10.84 -9.00
CA LEU A 50 5.67 -11.53 -8.19
C LEU A 50 6.39 -12.37 -7.13
N THR A 51 5.99 -12.23 -5.87
CA THR A 51 6.48 -13.05 -4.77
C THR A 51 5.33 -13.61 -3.93
N THR A 52 5.55 -14.80 -3.39
CA THR A 52 4.68 -15.47 -2.42
C THR A 52 5.44 -15.77 -1.12
N ASP A 53 6.55 -15.08 -0.87
CA ASP A 53 7.26 -15.21 0.40
C ASP A 53 6.37 -14.67 1.54
N PRO A 54 5.99 -15.51 2.52
CA PRO A 54 5.10 -15.11 3.60
C PRO A 54 5.65 -13.95 4.44
N GLN A 55 6.97 -13.83 4.60
CA GLN A 55 7.56 -12.72 5.35
C GLN A 55 7.40 -11.40 4.61
N VAL A 56 7.59 -11.41 3.30
CA VAL A 56 7.42 -10.22 2.45
C VAL A 56 5.95 -9.81 2.39
N ALA A 57 5.04 -10.77 2.22
CA ALA A 57 3.61 -10.52 2.23
C ALA A 57 3.12 -9.92 3.55
N GLN A 58 3.58 -10.45 4.69
CA GLN A 58 3.24 -9.92 6.01
C GLN A 58 3.76 -8.51 6.24
N LEU A 59 4.98 -8.21 5.81
CA LEU A 59 5.56 -6.87 5.91
C LEU A 59 4.74 -5.86 5.10
N CYS A 60 4.42 -6.19 3.85
CA CYS A 60 3.62 -5.32 3.00
C CYS A 60 2.21 -5.12 3.59
N ALA A 61 1.53 -6.20 3.98
CA ALA A 61 0.19 -6.11 4.56
C ALA A 61 0.19 -5.27 5.85
N GLY A 62 1.14 -5.49 6.76
CA GLY A 62 1.25 -4.72 7.99
C GLY A 62 1.50 -3.23 7.76
N ALA A 63 2.29 -2.88 6.74
CA ALA A 63 2.49 -1.48 6.36
C ALA A 63 1.20 -0.82 5.86
N PHE A 64 0.43 -1.51 5.01
CA PHE A 64 -0.86 -1.00 4.51
C PHE A 64 -1.88 -0.83 5.62
N GLU A 65 -2.00 -1.77 6.55
CA GLU A 65 -2.87 -1.64 7.74
C GLU A 65 -2.46 -0.45 8.60
N ALA A 66 -1.15 -0.26 8.84
CA ALA A 66 -0.66 0.89 9.60
C ALA A 66 -0.98 2.23 8.94
N VAL A 67 -0.90 2.31 7.61
CA VAL A 67 -1.32 3.50 6.84
C VAL A 67 -2.83 3.69 6.92
N TRP A 68 -3.59 2.60 6.83
CA TRP A 68 -5.05 2.63 6.86
C TRP A 68 -5.58 3.24 8.16
N GLU A 69 -4.97 2.90 9.30
CA GLU A 69 -5.31 3.46 10.62
C GLU A 69 -5.11 4.99 10.69
N LEU A 70 -4.12 5.52 9.97
CA LEU A 70 -3.86 6.96 9.86
C LEU A 70 -4.74 7.65 8.81
N GLY A 71 -5.43 6.88 7.97
CA GLY A 71 -6.24 7.40 6.88
C GLY A 71 -7.50 8.11 7.39
N ILE A 72 -7.85 9.24 6.78
CA ILE A 72 -9.16 9.85 6.99
C ILE A 72 -10.16 9.30 5.96
N PRO A 73 -11.47 9.25 6.27
CA PRO A 73 -12.49 8.89 5.29
C PRO A 73 -12.34 9.75 4.03
N HIS A 74 -12.45 9.14 2.85
CA HIS A 74 -12.25 9.88 1.58
C HIS A 74 -13.17 11.11 1.46
N GLY A 75 -14.41 11.05 1.96
CA GLY A 75 -15.33 12.19 1.97
C GLY A 75 -14.88 13.38 2.84
N GLU A 76 -13.98 13.16 3.79
CA GLU A 76 -13.40 14.20 4.64
C GLU A 76 -12.06 14.73 4.09
N TYR A 77 -11.51 14.08 3.06
CA TYR A 77 -10.26 14.52 2.43
C TYR A 77 -10.48 15.80 1.63
N LYS A 78 -9.92 16.90 2.12
CA LYS A 78 -9.93 18.20 1.45
C LYS A 78 -8.61 18.41 0.71
N ILE A 79 -8.68 18.42 -0.61
CA ILE A 79 -7.57 18.90 -1.46
C ILE A 79 -7.37 20.39 -1.13
N LYS A 80 -6.17 20.75 -0.70
CA LYS A 80 -5.75 22.16 -0.52
C LYS A 80 -4.91 22.61 -1.70
#